data_AF-A0A7X1P765-F1
#
_entry.id   AF-A0A7X1P765-F1
#
_cell.length_a   1.000
_cell.length_b   1.000
_cell.length_c   1.000
_cell.angle_alpha   90.00
_cell.angle_beta   90.00
_cell.angle_gamma   90.00
#
_symmetry.space_group_name_H-M   'P 1'
#
loop_
_entity.id
_entity.type
_entity.pdbx_description
1 polymer ?
#
loop_
_entity_poly.entity_id
_entity_poly.type
_entity_poly.pdbx_seq_one_letter_code
_entity_poly.pdbx_strand_id
1 'polypeptide(L)'
;MGSEISELARTPDKYEQYVEAALAVNNALTESLTNRWLRDMLQALTLQTRRYTRLALASVERRKDSARLWRKLLEAIRSGDRESAQNIASRISLATRDAAIKYLEEERST
;
A
#
# COMPACT_ATOMS: atom_id res chain seq x y z
N MET A 1 -9.82 2.92 9.19
CA MET A 1 -8.77 2.17 8.45
C MET A 1 -9.32 1.23 7.37
N GLY A 2 -9.76 -0.01 7.66
CA GLY A 2 -10.09 -0.98 6.59
C GLY A 2 -11.29 -0.62 5.70
N SER A 3 -12.35 -0.05 6.29
CA SER A 3 -13.55 0.42 5.57
C SER A 3 -13.27 1.68 4.76
N GLU A 4 -12.63 2.66 5.39
CA GLU A 4 -12.24 3.95 4.83
C GLU A 4 -11.39 3.83 3.55
N ILE A 5 -10.33 3.01 3.55
CA ILE A 5 -9.52 2.77 2.34
C ILE A 5 -10.37 2.19 1.20
N SER A 6 -11.34 1.32 1.52
CA SER A 6 -12.20 0.71 0.51
C SER A 6 -13.18 1.71 -0.12
N GLU A 7 -13.65 2.69 0.65
CA GLU A 7 -14.51 3.77 0.16
C GLU A 7 -13.73 4.75 -0.72
N LEU A 8 -12.55 5.18 -0.26
CA LEU A 8 -11.66 6.07 -1.01
C LEU A 8 -11.23 5.45 -2.35
N ALA A 9 -11.03 4.13 -2.39
CA ALA A 9 -10.65 3.41 -3.61
C ALA A 9 -11.68 3.47 -4.73
N ARG A 10 -12.96 3.60 -4.38
CA ARG A 10 -14.08 3.59 -5.33
C ARG A 10 -14.43 4.98 -5.84
N THR A 11 -13.90 6.03 -5.22
CA THR A 11 -14.25 7.41 -5.53
C THR A 11 -13.21 7.99 -6.50
N PRO A 12 -13.58 8.30 -7.77
CA PRO A 12 -12.63 8.75 -8.79
C PRO A 12 -11.76 9.93 -8.33
N ASP A 13 -12.37 10.95 -7.76
CA ASP A 13 -11.71 12.20 -7.34
C ASP A 13 -11.03 12.13 -5.96
N LYS A 14 -10.87 10.92 -5.40
CA LYS A 14 -10.22 10.71 -4.09
C LYS A 14 -8.84 10.05 -4.20
N TYR A 15 -8.14 10.28 -5.30
CA TYR A 15 -6.84 9.67 -5.56
C TYR A 15 -5.82 10.00 -4.45
N GLU A 16 -5.58 11.29 -4.18
CA GLU A 16 -4.57 11.68 -3.19
C GLU A 16 -4.94 11.23 -1.77
N GLN A 17 -6.23 11.32 -1.41
CA GLN A 17 -6.70 10.84 -0.11
C GLN A 17 -6.52 9.33 0.02
N TYR A 18 -6.73 8.56 -1.05
CA TYR A 18 -6.47 7.12 -1.05
C TYR A 18 -4.98 6.81 -0.84
N VAL A 19 -4.09 7.52 -1.56
CA VAL A 19 -2.64 7.35 -1.42
C VAL A 19 -2.19 7.61 0.01
N GLU A 20 -2.59 8.74 0.59
CA GLU A 20 -2.20 9.09 1.96
C GLU A 20 -2.81 8.12 2.98
N ALA A 21 -4.04 7.64 2.78
CA ALA A 21 -4.63 6.61 3.65
C ALA A 21 -3.84 5.28 3.57
N ALA A 22 -3.43 4.83 2.39
CA ALA A 22 -2.62 3.62 2.23
C ALA A 22 -1.24 3.77 2.90
N LEU A 23 -0.59 4.92 2.75
CA LEU A 23 0.68 5.24 3.41
C LEU A 23 0.52 5.32 4.93
N ALA A 24 -0.58 5.90 5.42
CA ALA A 24 -0.89 5.98 6.85
C ALA A 24 -1.07 4.58 7.46
N VAL A 25 -1.71 3.64 6.76
CA VAL A 25 -1.81 2.25 7.21
C VAL A 25 -0.43 1.60 7.30
N ASN A 26 0.42 1.76 6.28
CA ASN A 26 1.77 1.24 6.30
C ASN A 26 2.61 1.82 7.46
N ASN A 27 2.49 3.12 7.72
CA ASN A 27 3.19 3.79 8.81
C ASN A 27 2.72 3.29 10.17
N ALA A 28 1.40 3.17 10.39
CA ALA A 28 0.85 2.66 11.64
C ALA A 28 1.33 1.22 11.94
N LEU A 29 1.40 0.36 10.91
CA LEU A 29 1.97 -0.98 11.05
C LEU A 29 3.46 -0.93 11.37
N THR A 30 4.21 -0.05 10.72
CA THR A 30 5.65 0.13 10.96
C THR A 30 5.92 0.62 12.38
N GLU A 31 5.16 1.60 12.87
CA GLU A 31 5.27 2.17 14.22
C GLU A 31 4.98 1.15 15.33
N SER A 32 4.17 0.13 15.03
CA SER A 32 3.86 -0.97 15.96
C SER A 32 5.05 -1.92 16.21
N LEU A 33 6.10 -1.86 15.38
CA LEU A 33 7.25 -2.77 15.50
C LEU A 33 8.11 -2.43 16.70
N THR A 34 8.30 -3.38 17.62
CA THR A 34 9.15 -3.18 18.81
C THR A 34 10.64 -3.05 18.48
N ASN A 35 11.08 -3.62 17.35
CA ASN A 35 12.47 -3.50 16.89
C ASN A 35 12.70 -2.12 16.27
N ARG A 36 13.42 -1.25 17.01
CA ARG A 36 13.73 0.12 16.60
C ARG A 36 14.48 0.20 15.26
N TRP A 37 15.50 -0.63 15.08
CA TRP A 37 16.29 -0.61 13.84
C TRP A 37 15.42 -0.95 12.62
N LEU A 38 14.58 -1.99 12.73
CA LEU A 38 13.67 -2.37 11.65
C LEU A 38 12.63 -1.29 11.37
N ARG A 39 12.09 -0.66 12.42
CA ARG A 39 11.15 0.46 12.32
C ARG A 39 11.76 1.63 11.55
N ASP A 40 12.96 2.07 11.96
CA ASP A 40 13.67 3.20 11.33
C ASP A 40 13.96 2.91 9.84
N MET A 41 14.38 1.67 9.54
CA MET A 41 14.62 1.22 8.17
C MET A 41 13.34 1.27 7.31
N LEU A 42 12.23 0.76 7.82
CA LEU A 42 10.96 0.74 7.09
C LEU A 42 10.35 2.13 6.90
N GLN A 43 10.52 3.03 7.88
CA GLN A 43 10.12 4.43 7.72
C GLN A 43 10.92 5.12 6.61
N ALA A 44 12.24 4.93 6.58
CA ALA A 44 13.10 5.47 5.52
C ALA A 44 12.71 4.93 4.14
N LEU A 45 12.49 3.62 4.02
CA LEU A 45 12.03 2.99 2.78
C LEU A 45 10.67 3.53 2.32
N THR A 46 9.74 3.74 3.25
CA THR A 46 8.43 4.30 2.93
C THR A 46 8.57 5.69 2.33
N LEU A 47 9.41 6.56 2.93
CA LEU A 47 9.66 7.90 2.40
C LEU A 47 10.27 7.85 0.98
N GLN A 48 11.28 7.00 0.77
CA GLN A 48 11.96 6.87 -0.52
C GLN A 48 11.06 6.31 -1.63
N THR A 49 10.07 5.48 -1.27
CA THR A 49 9.20 4.81 -2.23
C THR A 49 7.85 5.49 -2.43
N ARG A 50 7.55 6.58 -1.69
CA ARG A 50 6.28 7.36 -1.80
C ARG A 50 5.93 7.74 -3.24
N ARG A 51 6.92 8.15 -4.04
CA ARG A 51 6.70 8.49 -5.46
C ARG A 51 6.16 7.29 -6.23
N TYR A 52 6.75 6.11 -6.06
CA TYR A 52 6.32 4.90 -6.74
C TYR A 52 4.95 4.41 -6.26
N THR A 53 4.64 4.56 -4.96
CA THR A 53 3.30 4.30 -4.44
C THR A 53 2.24 5.15 -5.13
N ARG A 54 2.52 6.43 -5.37
CA ARG A 54 1.64 7.33 -6.14
C ARG A 54 1.41 6.80 -7.56
N LEU A 55 2.49 6.57 -8.30
CA LEU A 55 2.40 6.09 -9.69
C LEU A 55 1.62 4.76 -9.79
N ALA A 56 1.88 3.82 -8.89
CA ALA A 56 1.21 2.52 -8.85
C ALA A 56 -0.31 2.59 -8.61
N LEU A 57 -0.80 3.69 -8.05
CA LEU A 57 -2.20 3.89 -7.63
C LEU A 57 -2.95 4.88 -8.54
N ALA A 58 -2.38 5.26 -9.68
CA ALA A 58 -2.97 6.25 -10.59
C ALA A 58 -4.37 5.84 -11.09
N SER A 59 -4.61 4.54 -11.34
CA SER A 59 -5.92 4.07 -11.80
C SER A 59 -6.86 3.64 -10.67
N VAL A 60 -8.17 3.80 -10.91
CA VAL A 60 -9.22 3.38 -9.97
C VAL A 60 -9.17 1.87 -9.73
N GLU A 61 -8.90 1.09 -10.77
CA GLU A 61 -8.78 -0.37 -10.72
C GLU A 61 -7.65 -0.79 -9.78
N ARG A 62 -6.50 -0.14 -9.88
CA ARG A 62 -5.36 -0.38 -8.97
C ARG A 62 -5.68 -0.01 -7.53
N ARG A 63 -6.37 1.11 -7.30
CA ARG A 63 -6.83 1.50 -5.95
C ARG A 63 -7.79 0.47 -5.36
N LYS A 64 -8.77 -0.03 -6.12
CA LYS A 64 -9.70 -1.09 -5.68
C LYS A 64 -8.99 -2.37 -5.29
N ASP A 65 -8.01 -2.80 -6.09
CA ASP A 65 -7.20 -3.98 -5.81
C ASP A 65 -6.32 -3.81 -4.56
N SER A 66 -5.65 -2.66 -4.45
CA SER A 66 -4.85 -2.30 -3.29
C SER A 66 -5.70 -2.29 -2.02
N ALA A 67 -6.90 -1.71 -2.06
CA ALA A 67 -7.81 -1.65 -0.91
C ALA A 67 -8.24 -3.05 -0.45
N ARG A 68 -8.53 -3.94 -1.42
CA ARG A 68 -8.86 -5.33 -1.12
C ARG A 68 -7.71 -6.04 -0.40
N LEU A 69 -6.47 -5.81 -0.84
CA LEU A 69 -5.29 -6.41 -0.19
C LEU A 69 -5.06 -5.83 1.22
N TRP A 70 -5.15 -4.51 1.39
CA TRP A 70 -5.04 -3.87 2.71
C TRP A 70 -6.07 -4.40 3.69
N ARG A 71 -7.33 -4.55 3.26
CA ARG A 71 -8.39 -5.13 4.10
C ARG A 71 -8.03 -6.55 4.54
N LYS A 72 -7.61 -7.41 3.61
CA LYS A 72 -7.22 -8.79 3.91
C LYS A 72 -6.00 -8.85 4.83
N LEU A 73 -5.03 -7.96 4.66
CA LEU A 73 -3.85 -7.89 5.53
C LEU A 73 -4.26 -7.53 6.96
N LEU A 74 -5.07 -6.49 7.14
CA LEU A 74 -5.55 -6.08 8.46
C LEU A 74 -6.38 -7.17 9.14
N GLU A 75 -7.16 -7.93 8.36
CA GLU A 75 -7.93 -9.07 8.86
C GLU A 75 -7.03 -10.22 9.31
N ALA A 76 -6.02 -10.59 8.51
CA ALA A 76 -5.03 -11.61 8.86
C ALA A 76 -4.21 -11.23 10.10
N ILE A 77 -3.83 -9.95 10.23
CA ILE A 77 -3.13 -9.45 11.43
C ILE A 77 -4.03 -9.58 12.66
N ARG A 78 -5.31 -9.21 12.57
CA ARG A 78 -6.27 -9.31 13.69
C ARG A 78 -6.54 -10.75 14.12
N SER A 79 -6.61 -11.68 13.17
CA SER A 79 -6.81 -13.10 13.48
C SER A 79 -5.55 -13.81 13.96
N GLY A 80 -4.38 -13.15 13.91
CA GLY A 80 -3.10 -13.75 14.24
C GLY A 80 -2.57 -14.72 13.17
N ASP A 81 -3.14 -14.71 11.97
CA ASP A 81 -2.70 -15.51 10.83
C ASP A 81 -1.43 -14.90 10.21
N ARG A 82 -0.29 -15.30 10.77
CA ARG A 82 1.03 -14.77 10.40
C ARG A 82 1.41 -15.09 8.96
N GLU A 83 1.08 -16.28 8.48
CA GLU A 83 1.43 -16.72 7.13
C GLU A 83 0.66 -15.92 6.08
N SER A 84 -0.67 -15.79 6.26
CA SER A 84 -1.48 -14.95 5.38
C SER A 84 -1.03 -13.50 5.43
N ALA A 85 -0.74 -12.97 6.62
CA ALA A 85 -0.28 -11.59 6.77
C ALA A 85 1.03 -11.35 5.98
N GLN A 86 2.02 -12.23 6.13
CA GLN A 86 3.29 -12.14 5.39
C GLN A 86 3.08 -12.23 3.87
N ASN A 87 2.28 -13.18 3.42
CA ASN A 87 2.00 -13.40 2.00
C ASN A 87 1.28 -12.19 1.37
N ILE A 88 0.29 -11.62 2.08
CA ILE A 88 -0.45 -10.46 1.60
C ILE A 88 0.43 -9.22 1.60
N ALA A 89 1.21 -8.97 2.65
CA ALA A 89 2.14 -7.84 2.71
C ALA A 89 3.16 -7.88 1.56
N SER A 90 3.74 -9.05 1.30
CA SER A 90 4.65 -9.27 0.17
C SER A 90 3.96 -8.96 -1.17
N ARG A 91 2.71 -9.42 -1.34
CA ARG A 91 1.92 -9.16 -2.54
C ARG A 91 1.61 -7.67 -2.72
N ILE A 92 1.34 -6.91 -1.65
CA ILE A 92 1.14 -5.46 -1.73
C ILE A 92 2.41 -4.79 -2.27
N SER A 93 3.57 -5.11 -1.71
CA SER A 93 4.85 -4.53 -2.13
C SER A 93 5.18 -4.83 -3.59
N LEU A 94 5.05 -6.10 -4.01
CA LEU A 94 5.32 -6.52 -5.39
C LEU A 94 4.32 -5.91 -6.38
N ALA A 95 3.03 -5.93 -6.08
CA ALA A 95 2.01 -5.35 -6.97
C ALA A 95 2.15 -3.82 -7.10
N THR A 96 2.65 -3.15 -6.06
CA THR A 96 2.96 -1.70 -6.10
C THR A 96 4.15 -1.45 -7.01
N ARG A 97 5.24 -2.22 -6.84
CA ARG A 97 6.43 -2.14 -7.71
C ARG A 97 6.05 -2.35 -9.18
N ASP A 98 5.36 -3.45 -9.49
CA ASP A 98 5.04 -3.83 -10.87
C ASP A 98 4.15 -2.79 -11.55
N ALA A 99 3.18 -2.24 -10.84
CA ALA A 99 2.31 -1.18 -11.37
C ALA A 99 3.08 0.13 -11.60
N ALA A 100 4.00 0.50 -10.70
CA ALA A 100 4.83 1.69 -10.89
C ALA A 100 5.78 1.55 -12.09
N ILE A 101 6.40 0.38 -12.27
CA ILE A 101 7.26 0.09 -13.43
C ILE A 101 6.45 0.22 -14.71
N LYS A 102 5.29 -0.43 -14.78
CA LYS A 102 4.40 -0.37 -15.95
C LYS A 102 4.02 1.08 -16.30
N TYR A 103 3.64 1.88 -15.30
CA TYR A 103 3.32 3.29 -15.51
C TYR A 103 4.50 4.06 -16.14
N LEU A 104 5.72 3.86 -15.62
CA LEU A 104 6.93 4.52 -16.12
C LEU A 104 7.32 4.07 -17.53
N GLU A 105 7.04 2.82 -17.90
CA GLU A 105 7.26 2.30 -19.26
C GLU A 105 6.27 2.91 -20.27
N GLU A 106 5.01 3.07 -19.86
CA GLU A 106 3.97 3.72 -20.65
C GLU A 106 4.27 5.22 -20.88
N GLU A 107 4.70 5.93 -19.83
CA GLU A 107 5.10 7.34 -19.90
C GLU A 107 6.32 7.57 -20.81
N ARG A 108 7.28 6.64 -20.86
CA ARG A 108 8.44 6.73 -21.77
C ARG A 108 8.12 6.44 -23.24
N SER A 109 6.97 5.83 -23.50
CA SER A 109 6.53 5.44 -24.84
C SER A 109 5.61 6.49 -25.48
N THR A 110 5.34 7.60 -24.78
CA THR A 110 4.55 8.76 -25.23
C THR A 110 5.44 9.96 -25.50
#